data_AF-A0A0F9K445-F1
#
_entry.id   AF-A0A0F9K445-F1
#
_cell.length_a   1.000
_cell.length_b   1.000
_cell.length_c   1.000
_cell.angle_alpha   90.00
_cell.angle_beta   90.00
_cell.angle_gamma   90.00
#
_symmetry.space_group_name_H-M   'P 1'
#
loop_
_entity.id
_entity.type
_entity.pdbx_description
1 polymer ?
#
loop_
_entity_poly.entity_id
_entity_poly.type
_entity_poly.pdbx_seq_one_letter_code
_entity_poly.pdbx_strand_id
1 'polypeptide(L)' 'MGKLNLHCCICGKSMETLPQCCGQDMTLNEETGQIEYYMGPKYGYRTIDKIVCLDCQEKE' A
#
# COMPACT_ATOMS: atom_id res chain seq x y z
N MET A 1 9.74 12.61 14.20
CA MET A 1 9.20 11.43 13.49
C MET A 1 8.57 11.92 12.20
N GLY A 2 9.11 11.52 11.04
CA GLY A 2 8.58 11.95 9.74
C GLY A 2 7.20 11.35 9.53
N LYS A 3 6.20 12.18 9.18
CA LYS A 3 4.90 11.68 8.74
C LYS A 3 5.13 10.93 7.42
N LEU A 4 4.77 9.66 7.38
CA LEU A 4 4.66 8.92 6.13
C LEU A 4 3.52 9.57 5.34
N ASN A 5 3.85 10.26 4.24
CA ASN A 5 2.84 10.84 3.33
C ASN A 5 2.23 9.71 2.49
N LEU A 6 1.31 8.95 3.11
CA LEU A 6 0.61 7.86 2.43
C LEU A 6 -0.65 8.40 1.78
N HIS A 7 -0.81 8.14 0.49
CA HIS A 7 -1.98 8.54 -0.27
C HIS A 7 -2.55 7.33 -1.00
N CYS A 8 -3.87 7.17 -0.93
CA CYS A 8 -4.55 6.13 -1.70
C CYS A 8 -4.45 6.48 -3.19
N CYS A 9 -3.88 5.58 -3.99
CA CYS A 9 -3.73 5.82 -5.44
C CYS A 9 -5.07 5.85 -6.20
N ILE A 10 -6.16 5.37 -5.58
CA ILE A 10 -7.51 5.34 -6.18
C ILE A 10 -8.31 6.59 -5.83
N CYS A 11 -8.45 6.90 -4.53
CA CYS A 11 -9.33 7.99 -4.07
C CYS A 11 -8.59 9.24 -3.59
N GLY A 12 -7.25 9.23 -3.58
CA GLY A 12 -6.42 10.35 -3.10
C GLY A 12 -6.46 10.57 -1.59
N LYS A 13 -7.20 9.74 -0.83
CA LYS A 13 -7.32 9.85 0.63
C LYS A 13 -5.93 9.76 1.27
N SER A 14 -5.61 10.76 2.09
CA SER A 14 -4.41 10.72 2.92
C SER A 14 -4.60 9.70 4.04
N MET A 15 -3.60 8.87 4.27
CA MET A 15 -3.58 7.84 5.30
C MET A 15 -2.46 8.16 6.28
N GLU A 16 -2.75 8.00 7.57
CA GLU A 16 -1.76 8.21 8.62
C GLU A 16 -0.97 6.92 8.91
N THR A 17 -1.53 5.77 8.52
CA THR A 17 -0.96 4.44 8.71
C THR A 17 -1.09 3.60 7.43
N LEU A 18 -0.22 2.61 7.28
CA LEU A 18 -0.38 1.60 6.23
C LEU A 18 -1.70 0.83 6.48
N PRO A 19 -2.49 0.55 5.43
CA PRO A 19 -3.63 -0.35 5.54
C PRO A 19 -3.24 -1.69 6.17
N GLN A 20 -4.11 -2.27 7.01
CA GLN A 20 -3.78 -3.52 7.70
C GLN A 20 -3.37 -4.66 6.77
N CYS A 21 -3.94 -4.73 5.55
CA CYS A 21 -3.55 -5.70 4.54
C CYS A 21 -2.06 -5.61 4.17
N CYS A 22 -1.48 -4.39 4.16
CA CYS A 22 -0.07 -4.15 3.82
C CYS A 22 0.90 -4.60 4.91
N GLY A 23 0.40 -4.86 6.13
CA GLY A 23 1.21 -5.35 7.24
C GLY A 23 1.37 -6.87 7.28
N GLN A 24 0.72 -7.60 6.37
CA GLN A 24 0.75 -9.07 6.36
C GLN A 24 1.96 -9.64 5.64
N ASP A 25 2.40 -9.02 4.54
CA ASP A 25 3.58 -9.44 3.79
C ASP A 25 4.22 -8.24 3.07
N MET A 26 5.54 -8.21 3.06
CA MET A 26 6.34 -7.21 2.34
C MET A 26 7.57 -7.88 1.75
N THR A 27 7.90 -7.53 0.51
CA THR A 27 9.06 -8.06 -0.20
C THR A 27 9.94 -6.93 -0.71
N LEU A 28 11.24 -7.18 -0.83
CA LEU A 28 12.15 -6.30 -1.53
C LEU A 28 12.17 -6.73 -2.99
N ASN A 29 11.73 -5.86 -3.89
CA ASN A 29 11.89 -6.08 -5.32
C ASN A 29 13.36 -5.89 -5.69
N GLU A 30 14.09 -6.98 -5.98
CA GLU A 30 15.54 -6.96 -6.26
C GLU A 30 15.89 -6.20 -7.54
N GLU A 31 14.97 -6.06 -8.49
CA GLU A 31 15.19 -5.33 -9.74
C GLU A 31 15.16 -3.81 -9.51
N THR A 32 14.25 -3.34 -8.66
CA THR A 32 14.03 -1.90 -8.41
C THR A 32 14.65 -1.41 -7.11
N GLY A 33 15.03 -2.32 -6.21
CA GLY A 33 15.47 -2.03 -4.85
C GLY A 33 14.38 -1.43 -3.96
N GLN A 34 13.10 -1.54 -4.34
CA GLN A 34 11.98 -0.95 -3.61
C GLN A 34 11.23 -1.99 -2.77
N ILE A 35 10.74 -1.56 -1.61
CA ILE A 35 9.85 -2.39 -0.79
C ILE A 35 8.47 -2.36 -1.43
N GLU A 36 7.92 -3.55 -1.67
CA GLU A 36 6.56 -3.77 -2.11
C GLU A 36 5.75 -4.43 -1.00
N TYR A 37 4.53 -3.94 -0.80
CA TYR A 37 3.60 -4.41 0.22
C TYR A 37 2.54 -5.26 -0.45
N TYR A 38 2.26 -6.44 0.11
CA TYR A 38 1.15 -7.25 -0.36
C TYR A 38 -0.17 -6.59 0.03
N MET A 39 -1.03 -6.36 -0.95
CA MET A 39 -2.31 -5.67 -0.79
C MET A 39 -3.50 -6.60 -1.04
N GLY A 40 -3.30 -7.90 -0.82
CA GLY A 40 -4.28 -8.95 -1.08
C GLY A 40 -4.29 -9.45 -2.53
N PRO A 41 -5.08 -10.50 -2.83
CA PRO A 41 -5.06 -11.20 -4.12
C PRO A 41 -5.39 -10.30 -5.32
N LYS A 42 -6.22 -9.28 -5.08
CA LYS A 42 -6.68 -8.35 -6.10
C LYS A 42 -5.61 -7.37 -6.55
N TYR A 43 -4.86 -6.82 -5.60
CA TYR A 43 -3.91 -5.74 -5.86
C TYR A 43 -2.47 -6.24 -5.93
N GLY A 44 -2.18 -7.42 -5.36
CA GLY A 44 -0.86 -8.02 -5.35
C GLY A 44 0.15 -7.20 -4.56
N TYR A 45 1.42 -7.35 -4.90
CA TYR A 45 2.52 -6.55 -4.35
C TYR A 45 2.56 -5.18 -5.03
N ARG A 46 2.63 -4.12 -4.22
CA ARG A 46 2.65 -2.73 -4.69
C ARG A 46 3.64 -1.89 -3.89
N THR A 47 4.29 -0.96 -4.56
CA THR A 47 5.12 0.06 -3.90
C THR A 47 4.26 1.00 -3.05
N ILE A 48 4.89 1.70 -2.11
CA ILE A 48 4.23 2.63 -1.19
C ILE A 48 3.39 3.71 -1.89
N ASP A 49 3.82 4.17 -3.07
CA ASP A 49 3.13 5.19 -3.87
C ASP A 49 1.85 4.67 -4.55
N LYS A 50 1.71 3.34 -4.65
CA LYS A 50 0.57 2.66 -5.27
C LYS A 50 -0.37 2.02 -4.25
N ILE A 51 -0.27 2.44 -2.99
CA ILE A 51 -1.05 1.84 -1.92
C ILE A 51 -2.55 2.21 -2.05
N VAL A 52 -3.42 1.26 -1.73
CA VAL A 52 -4.88 1.40 -1.79
C VAL A 52 -5.47 1.35 -0.38
N CYS A 53 -6.27 2.35 0.01
CA CYS A 53 -6.91 2.38 1.33
C CYS A 53 -7.95 1.26 1.49
N LEU A 54 -8.25 0.89 2.74
CA LEU A 54 -9.24 -0.14 3.06
C LEU A 54 -10.60 0.12 2.41
N ASP A 55 -11.10 1.36 2.47
CA ASP A 55 -12.38 1.73 1.83
C ASP A 55 -12.44 1.41 0.33
N CYS A 56 -11.32 1.54 -0.39
CA CYS A 56 -11.24 1.22 -1.82
C CYS A 56 -11.02 -0.27 -2.08
N GLN A 57 -10.52 -1.00 -1.09
CA GLN A 57 -10.43 -2.46 -1.17
C GLN A 57 -11.77 -3.13 -0.90
N GLU A 58 -12.57 -2.60 0.02
CA GLU A 58 -13.87 -3.16 0.42
C GLU A 58 -15.02 -2.83 -0.55
N LYS A 59 -14.87 -1.80 -1.40
CA LYS A 59 -15.92 -1.33 -2.32
C LYS A 59 -16.11 -2.18 -3.59
N GLU A 60 -15.35 -3.23 -3.76
CA GLU A 60 -15.36 -4.10 -4.95
C GLU A 60 -15.27 -5.57 -4.57
#